data_AF-A0A7Y9L997-F1
#
_entry.id   AF-A0A7Y9L997-F1
#
_cell.length_a   1.000
_cell.length_b   1.000
_cell.length_c   1.000
_cell.angle_alpha   90.00
_cell.angle_beta   90.00
_cell.angle_gamma   90.00
#
_symmetry.space_group_name_H-M   'P 1'
#
loop_
_entity.id
_entity.type
_entity.pdbx_description
1 polymer ?
#
loop_
_entity_poly.entity_id
_entity_poly.type
_entity_poly.pdbx_seq_one_letter_code
_entity_poly.pdbx_strand_id
1 'polypeptide(L)'
;MKKLLILPLLILSAFSCHAQSSKTKQDGEDIKPVGIIKNLSDSALLDVVQRQTFRYFWDFGHPVSGLARERSNNFYNYGPEVVTIGGSGFGIMGIVVATERKWITREQADDRLLKIVRFLYRADSFHGVFPHWLNGETGKVIPFGRKDDGADLVETSYMFEGLLCARQYYNADNAKEREIRDKINGMWNDIEWSWFTRDGQDVLYWHWSPNNGWAMNFPIHGFNECLITYILAESGTRYPVPASVYHKGWAQGSFFKNGNTFYGYKLPLGFPYGGPLFFSQYSFMGLDPKGLKDEYADYWEQNQNHTLINRAYCVDNPKKFKGYGENCWGLTASDNYEGYSAQSPTNDLGVISPTAALSAFPYTPKYSMQALRHFYYDLGDKIWGEYGFTDAFSESHNWYAKSYLAIDQGPIVVMIENYRSGLLWNLFMSCPEVKAGLKKLNFESPKIN
;
A
#
# COMPACT_ATOMS: atom_id res chain seq x y z
N MET A 1 -78.13 49.85 24.26
CA MET A 1 -77.54 51.12 23.78
C MET A 1 -76.05 50.94 23.59
N LYS A 2 -75.56 51.38 22.43
CA LYS A 2 -74.23 51.20 21.81
C LYS A 2 -73.03 51.25 22.78
N LYS A 3 -72.15 50.25 22.71
CA LYS A 3 -70.69 50.44 22.81
C LYS A 3 -70.00 49.54 21.77
N LEU A 4 -69.52 50.19 20.71
CA LEU A 4 -68.59 49.63 19.73
C LEU A 4 -67.29 49.27 20.48
N LEU A 5 -66.89 48.00 20.42
CA LEU A 5 -65.52 47.57 20.74
C LEU A 5 -64.72 47.56 19.43
N ILE A 6 -63.77 48.49 19.33
CA ILE A 6 -62.75 48.54 18.28
C ILE A 6 -61.64 47.58 18.71
N LEU A 7 -61.49 46.48 17.97
CA LEU A 7 -60.41 45.51 18.14
C LEU A 7 -59.20 45.98 17.28
N PRO A 8 -57.98 46.13 17.83
CA PRO A 8 -56.84 46.52 17.04
C PRO A 8 -56.29 45.35 16.23
N LEU A 9 -56.08 45.60 14.95
CA LEU A 9 -55.41 44.72 13.97
C LEU A 9 -53.94 44.51 14.40
N LEU A 10 -53.60 43.31 14.87
CA LEU A 10 -52.21 42.89 15.06
C LEU A 10 -51.69 42.32 13.73
N ILE A 11 -50.89 43.11 13.02
CA ILE A 11 -50.15 42.67 11.84
C ILE A 11 -48.94 41.86 12.34
N LEU A 12 -49.02 40.53 12.25
CA LEU A 12 -47.87 39.64 12.40
C LEU A 12 -47.02 39.71 11.12
N SER A 13 -45.90 40.42 11.19
CA SER A 13 -44.83 40.33 10.20
C SER A 13 -44.05 39.02 10.43
N ALA A 14 -44.31 38.02 9.59
CA ALA A 14 -43.50 36.80 9.52
C ALA A 14 -42.11 37.14 8.94
N PHE A 15 -41.11 37.29 9.81
CA PHE A 15 -39.71 37.25 9.40
C PHE A 15 -39.37 35.84 8.92
N SER A 16 -39.41 35.64 7.61
CA SER A 16 -38.85 34.45 6.96
C SER A 16 -37.34 34.55 7.01
N CYS A 17 -36.72 33.99 8.05
CA CYS A 17 -35.28 33.72 8.07
C CYS A 17 -34.97 32.71 6.96
N HIS A 18 -34.65 33.20 5.78
CA HIS A 18 -33.95 32.40 4.77
C HIS A 18 -32.57 32.09 5.34
N ALA A 19 -32.41 30.87 5.87
CA ALA A 19 -31.10 30.30 6.13
C ALA A 19 -30.38 30.19 4.78
N GLN A 20 -29.55 31.19 4.47
CA GLN A 20 -28.54 31.09 3.43
C GLN A 20 -27.61 29.95 3.85
N SER A 21 -27.74 28.79 3.20
CA SER A 21 -26.67 27.80 3.25
C SER A 21 -25.43 28.48 2.68
N SER A 22 -24.49 28.87 3.53
CA SER A 22 -23.17 29.24 3.07
C SER A 22 -22.60 28.00 2.41
N LYS A 23 -22.56 27.98 1.07
CA LYS A 23 -21.61 27.14 0.35
C LYS A 23 -20.24 27.63 0.80
N THR A 24 -19.68 26.99 1.82
CA THR A 24 -18.24 27.03 2.07
C THR A 24 -17.60 26.55 0.77
N LYS A 25 -17.01 27.49 0.02
CA LYS A 25 -16.02 27.15 -0.98
C LYS A 25 -14.96 26.31 -0.27
N GLN A 26 -14.87 25.03 -0.60
CA GLN A 26 -13.65 24.28 -0.36
C GLN A 26 -12.59 24.90 -1.28
N ASP A 27 -11.87 25.89 -0.76
CA ASP A 27 -10.67 26.41 -1.41
C ASP A 27 -9.55 25.39 -1.23
N GLY A 28 -9.58 24.35 -2.07
CA GLY A 28 -8.49 23.41 -2.30
C GLY A 28 -8.63 22.91 -3.72
N GLU A 29 -7.69 23.24 -4.61
CA GLU A 29 -7.76 22.83 -6.01
C GLU A 29 -7.80 21.30 -6.10
N ASP A 30 -8.88 20.75 -6.68
CA ASP A 30 -8.93 19.34 -7.06
C ASP A 30 -7.70 18.98 -7.91
N ILE A 31 -7.07 17.84 -7.63
CA ILE A 31 -5.93 17.36 -8.42
C ILE A 31 -6.48 16.93 -9.79
N LYS A 32 -6.25 17.74 -10.82
CA LYS A 32 -6.76 17.47 -12.17
C LYS A 32 -5.94 16.38 -12.87
N PRO A 33 -6.57 15.51 -13.68
CA PRO A 33 -5.85 14.61 -14.55
C PRO A 33 -5.00 15.41 -15.54
N VAL A 34 -3.82 14.89 -15.85
CA VAL A 34 -3.02 15.38 -16.97
C VAL A 34 -2.81 14.26 -18.00
N GLY A 35 -2.84 14.62 -19.29
CA GLY A 35 -2.36 13.75 -20.36
C GLY A 35 -0.83 13.75 -20.46
N ILE A 36 -0.29 13.31 -21.59
CA ILE A 36 1.15 13.31 -21.84
C ILE A 36 1.70 14.73 -22.02
N ILE A 37 2.57 15.15 -21.09
CA ILE A 37 3.29 16.43 -21.14
C ILE A 37 4.70 16.18 -21.70
N LYS A 38 5.00 16.77 -22.86
CA LYS A 38 6.29 16.60 -23.55
C LYS A 38 7.44 17.33 -22.84
N ASN A 39 8.66 16.81 -23.00
CA ASN A 39 9.92 17.45 -22.60
C ASN A 39 10.04 17.76 -21.10
N LEU A 40 9.52 16.89 -20.23
CA LEU A 40 9.73 17.03 -18.79
C LEU A 40 11.16 16.62 -18.42
N SER A 41 11.73 17.33 -17.44
CA SER A 41 12.88 16.83 -16.70
C SER A 41 12.48 15.59 -15.90
N ASP A 42 13.46 14.76 -15.54
CA ASP A 42 13.20 13.55 -14.76
C ASP A 42 12.47 13.86 -13.44
N SER A 43 12.88 14.92 -12.72
CA SER A 43 12.18 15.33 -11.49
C SER A 43 10.75 15.80 -11.73
N ALA A 44 10.47 16.47 -12.86
CA ALA A 44 9.11 16.92 -13.19
C ALA A 44 8.24 15.73 -13.65
N LEU A 45 8.81 14.76 -14.37
CA LEU A 45 8.12 13.54 -14.76
C LEU A 45 7.75 12.70 -13.54
N LEU A 46 8.66 12.53 -12.57
CA LEU A 46 8.35 11.85 -11.30
C LEU A 46 7.22 12.54 -10.55
N ASP A 47 7.20 13.88 -10.50
CA ASP A 47 6.12 14.63 -9.85
C ASP A 47 4.76 14.40 -10.53
N VAL A 48 4.71 14.45 -11.87
CA VAL A 48 3.50 14.15 -12.64
C VAL A 48 3.00 12.72 -12.39
N VAL A 49 3.91 11.75 -12.40
CA VAL A 49 3.58 10.34 -12.17
C VAL A 49 3.03 10.13 -10.76
N GLN A 50 3.72 10.62 -9.73
CA GLN A 50 3.23 10.45 -8.35
C GLN A 50 1.91 11.18 -8.13
N ARG A 51 1.79 12.43 -8.61
CA ARG A 51 0.58 13.26 -8.42
C ARG A 51 -0.64 12.66 -9.14
N GLN A 52 -0.49 12.17 -10.36
CA GLN A 52 -1.58 11.49 -11.08
C GLN A 52 -1.95 10.17 -10.39
N THR A 53 -0.95 9.38 -9.98
CA THR A 53 -1.17 8.07 -9.34
C THR A 53 -1.86 8.21 -7.98
N PHE A 54 -1.50 9.23 -7.20
CA PHE A 54 -2.12 9.55 -5.92
C PHE A 54 -3.64 9.77 -6.01
N ARG A 55 -4.16 10.21 -7.16
CA ARG A 55 -5.60 10.38 -7.38
C ARG A 55 -6.40 9.09 -7.20
N TYR A 56 -5.78 7.92 -7.38
CA TYR A 56 -6.41 6.62 -7.06
C TYR A 56 -6.88 6.56 -5.59
N PHE A 57 -6.07 7.08 -4.68
CA PHE A 57 -6.35 7.05 -3.25
C PHE A 57 -7.13 8.29 -2.79
N TRP A 58 -6.96 9.41 -3.50
CA TRP A 58 -7.58 10.67 -3.14
C TRP A 58 -8.98 10.84 -3.74
N ASP A 59 -9.07 10.89 -5.07
CA ASP A 59 -10.31 11.13 -5.82
C ASP A 59 -11.17 9.86 -5.88
N PHE A 60 -10.51 8.71 -6.07
CA PHE A 60 -11.16 7.40 -6.18
C PHE A 60 -11.20 6.61 -4.86
N GLY A 61 -10.76 7.22 -3.76
CA GLY A 61 -10.98 6.68 -2.42
C GLY A 61 -12.47 6.51 -2.12
N HIS A 62 -12.81 5.52 -1.30
CA HIS A 62 -14.20 5.24 -0.97
C HIS A 62 -14.83 6.44 -0.23
N PRO A 63 -16.03 6.93 -0.62
CA PRO A 63 -16.55 8.20 -0.09
C PRO A 63 -16.87 8.16 1.41
N VAL A 64 -17.28 6.99 1.93
CA VAL A 64 -17.66 6.79 3.33
C VAL A 64 -16.44 6.53 4.23
N SER A 65 -15.66 5.48 3.95
CA SER A 65 -14.48 5.10 4.74
C SER A 65 -13.23 5.92 4.44
N GLY A 66 -13.10 6.50 3.24
CA GLY A 66 -11.86 7.10 2.77
C GLY A 66 -10.76 6.10 2.41
N LEU A 67 -11.02 4.78 2.54
CA LEU A 67 -10.08 3.70 2.24
C LEU A 67 -9.93 3.49 0.72
N ALA A 68 -8.84 2.83 0.32
CA ALA A 68 -8.56 2.48 -1.06
C ALA A 68 -9.49 1.36 -1.53
N ARG A 69 -10.14 1.57 -2.68
CA ARG A 69 -10.83 0.48 -3.38
C ARG A 69 -9.82 -0.55 -3.86
N GLU A 70 -10.18 -1.83 -3.84
CA GLU A 70 -9.33 -2.91 -4.35
C GLU A 70 -8.89 -2.61 -5.79
N ARG A 71 -9.87 -2.25 -6.63
CA ARG A 71 -9.65 -1.98 -8.05
C ARG A 71 -10.61 -0.95 -8.63
N SER A 72 -10.27 -0.43 -9.80
CA SER A 72 -11.05 0.61 -10.49
C SER A 72 -12.18 0.11 -11.41
N ASN A 73 -12.18 -1.17 -11.79
CA ASN A 73 -13.17 -1.76 -12.68
C ASN A 73 -14.05 -2.78 -11.95
N ASN A 74 -15.16 -3.19 -12.56
CA ASN A 74 -16.07 -4.18 -11.98
C ASN A 74 -15.73 -5.62 -12.40
N PHE A 75 -14.48 -5.88 -12.81
CA PHE A 75 -14.08 -7.22 -13.25
C PHE A 75 -14.10 -8.18 -12.05
N TYR A 76 -14.50 -9.44 -12.28
CA TYR A 76 -14.87 -10.46 -11.26
C TYR A 76 -16.14 -10.20 -10.43
N ASN A 77 -17.03 -9.29 -10.85
CA ASN A 77 -18.27 -8.94 -10.15
C ASN A 77 -18.08 -8.42 -8.71
N TYR A 78 -16.90 -7.90 -8.40
CA TYR A 78 -16.70 -7.13 -7.16
C TYR A 78 -17.45 -5.80 -7.30
N GLY A 79 -18.28 -5.48 -6.31
CA GLY A 79 -19.01 -4.22 -6.28
C GLY A 79 -18.08 -3.04 -6.00
N PRO A 80 -18.52 -1.79 -6.25
CA PRO A 80 -17.74 -0.58 -6.01
C PRO A 80 -17.42 -0.30 -4.53
N GLU A 81 -17.98 -1.11 -3.64
CA GLU A 81 -17.89 -0.99 -2.20
C GLU A 81 -16.70 -1.76 -1.61
N VAL A 82 -15.99 -2.58 -2.39
CA VAL A 82 -14.85 -3.36 -1.85
C VAL A 82 -13.65 -2.45 -1.63
N VAL A 83 -13.21 -2.34 -0.37
CA VAL A 83 -11.95 -1.70 0.01
C VAL A 83 -10.97 -2.73 0.55
N THR A 84 -9.69 -2.54 0.23
CA THR A 84 -8.60 -3.44 0.61
C THR A 84 -7.79 -2.85 1.76
N ILE A 85 -7.41 -3.68 2.72
CA ILE A 85 -6.70 -3.22 3.91
C ILE A 85 -5.23 -2.91 3.60
N GLY A 86 -4.46 -3.83 3.00
CA GLY A 86 -3.04 -3.57 2.72
C GLY A 86 -2.86 -2.45 1.70
N GLY A 87 -3.63 -2.47 0.61
CA GLY A 87 -3.63 -1.39 -0.38
C GLY A 87 -4.05 -0.03 0.21
N SER A 88 -4.90 -0.02 1.25
CA SER A 88 -5.21 1.22 1.99
C SER A 88 -4.06 1.69 2.86
N GLY A 89 -3.26 0.79 3.43
CA GLY A 89 -2.00 1.13 4.09
C GLY A 89 -1.07 1.92 3.17
N PHE A 90 -0.93 1.46 1.92
CA PHE A 90 -0.13 2.13 0.91
C PHE A 90 -0.73 3.49 0.52
N GLY A 91 -2.07 3.56 0.40
CA GLY A 91 -2.79 4.81 0.18
C GLY A 91 -2.57 5.85 1.29
N ILE A 92 -2.52 5.42 2.55
CA ILE A 92 -2.24 6.29 3.71
C ILE A 92 -0.83 6.87 3.64
N MET A 93 0.16 6.06 3.25
CA MET A 93 1.50 6.58 2.95
C MET A 93 1.45 7.59 1.80
N GLY A 94 0.67 7.34 0.75
CA GLY A 94 0.42 8.28 -0.33
C GLY A 94 -0.14 9.63 0.14
N ILE A 95 -1.04 9.63 1.14
CA ILE A 95 -1.55 10.87 1.76
C ILE A 95 -0.41 11.65 2.41
N VAL A 96 0.49 10.99 3.12
CA VAL A 96 1.69 11.62 3.71
C VAL A 96 2.55 12.26 2.62
N VAL A 97 2.80 11.55 1.52
CA VAL A 97 3.54 12.08 0.36
C VAL A 97 2.86 13.33 -0.20
N ALA A 98 1.55 13.27 -0.41
CA ALA A 98 0.79 14.36 -1.00
C ALA A 98 0.78 15.62 -0.12
N THR A 99 0.76 15.46 1.21
CA THR A 99 0.87 16.58 2.15
C THR A 99 2.27 17.18 2.13
N GLU A 100 3.32 16.36 2.15
CA GLU A 100 4.71 16.83 2.10
C GLU A 100 5.02 17.57 0.79
N ARG A 101 4.49 17.05 -0.32
CA ARG A 101 4.61 17.63 -1.66
C ARG A 101 3.63 18.79 -1.91
N LYS A 102 2.76 19.10 -0.95
CA LYS A 102 1.75 20.17 -1.01
C LYS A 102 0.77 20.02 -2.17
N TRP A 103 0.47 18.79 -2.59
CA TRP A 103 -0.62 18.51 -3.53
C TRP A 103 -1.98 18.66 -2.86
N ILE A 104 -2.03 18.44 -1.54
CA ILE A 104 -3.16 18.71 -0.65
C ILE A 104 -2.66 19.50 0.55
N THR A 105 -3.56 20.20 1.24
CA THR A 105 -3.22 20.86 2.50
C THR A 105 -3.14 19.84 3.64
N ARG A 106 -2.41 20.18 4.71
CA ARG A 106 -2.36 19.34 5.92
C ARG A 106 -3.74 19.17 6.55
N GLU A 107 -4.57 20.21 6.53
CA GLU A 107 -5.94 20.13 7.05
C GLU A 107 -6.83 19.17 6.24
N GLN A 108 -6.72 19.17 4.91
CA GLN A 108 -7.41 18.18 4.06
C GLN A 108 -6.96 16.76 4.40
N ALA A 109 -5.65 16.57 4.64
CA ALA A 109 -5.10 15.28 5.02
C ALA A 109 -5.59 14.83 6.40
N ASP A 110 -5.61 15.72 7.39
CA ASP A 110 -6.17 15.44 8.73
C ASP A 110 -7.62 14.98 8.64
N ASP A 111 -8.45 15.66 7.84
CA ASP A 111 -9.85 15.30 7.65
C ASP A 111 -10.02 13.92 6.99
N ARG A 112 -9.17 13.61 5.99
CA ARG A 112 -9.17 12.29 5.34
C ARG A 112 -8.72 11.21 6.31
N LEU A 113 -7.64 11.43 7.05
CA LEU A 113 -7.09 10.44 7.99
C LEU A 113 -8.06 10.20 9.15
N LEU A 114 -8.70 11.24 9.69
CA LEU A 114 -9.75 11.07 10.70
C LEU A 114 -10.91 10.21 10.19
N LYS A 115 -11.35 10.42 8.95
CA LYS A 115 -12.38 9.57 8.33
C LYS A 115 -11.93 8.10 8.30
N ILE A 116 -10.71 7.85 7.83
CA ILE A 116 -10.11 6.52 7.75
C ILE A 116 -10.01 5.86 9.13
N VAL A 117 -9.36 6.50 10.11
CA VAL A 117 -9.13 5.87 11.42
C VAL A 117 -10.42 5.72 12.22
N ARG A 118 -11.41 6.60 12.06
CA ARG A 118 -12.75 6.44 12.68
C ARG A 118 -13.55 5.31 12.04
N PHE A 119 -13.36 5.06 10.75
CA PHE A 119 -13.95 3.92 10.07
C PHE A 119 -13.32 2.61 10.56
N LEU A 120 -11.99 2.50 10.48
CA LEU A 120 -11.24 1.31 10.91
C LEU A 120 -11.53 0.93 12.37
N TYR A 121 -11.59 1.92 13.27
CA TYR A 121 -11.89 1.69 14.69
C TYR A 121 -13.26 1.02 14.96
N ARG A 122 -14.18 1.02 13.97
CA ARG A 122 -15.51 0.42 14.05
C ARG A 122 -15.72 -0.76 13.10
N ALA A 123 -14.75 -1.01 12.22
CA ALA A 123 -14.82 -2.08 11.24
C ALA A 123 -14.70 -3.44 11.93
N ASP A 124 -15.16 -4.49 11.25
CA ASP A 124 -14.91 -5.86 11.67
C ASP A 124 -13.40 -6.10 11.78
N SER A 125 -12.99 -6.61 12.93
CA SER A 125 -11.64 -7.08 13.21
C SER A 125 -11.73 -8.33 14.08
N PHE A 126 -10.72 -9.18 13.98
CA PHE A 126 -10.68 -10.48 14.63
C PHE A 126 -9.35 -10.58 15.37
N HIS A 127 -9.37 -10.62 16.70
CA HIS A 127 -8.16 -10.53 17.52
C HIS A 127 -7.32 -9.27 17.21
N GLY A 128 -8.02 -8.15 16.94
CA GLY A 128 -7.42 -6.87 16.54
C GLY A 128 -6.87 -6.81 15.11
N VAL A 129 -6.95 -7.91 14.36
CA VAL A 129 -6.46 -8.02 12.98
C VAL A 129 -7.62 -7.82 12.00
N PHE A 130 -7.42 -6.99 10.98
CA PHE A 130 -8.42 -6.71 9.96
C PHE A 130 -8.49 -7.84 8.91
N PRO A 131 -9.63 -8.03 8.23
CA PRO A 131 -9.71 -8.91 7.07
C PRO A 131 -8.97 -8.32 5.86
N HIS A 132 -8.77 -9.13 4.82
CA HIS A 132 -8.23 -8.67 3.54
C HIS A 132 -9.13 -7.58 2.91
N TRP A 133 -10.43 -7.86 2.83
CA TRP A 133 -11.43 -6.94 2.28
C TRP A 133 -12.51 -6.56 3.29
N LEU A 134 -12.89 -5.29 3.23
CA LEU A 134 -14.06 -4.75 3.89
C LEU A 134 -15.03 -4.16 2.86
N ASN A 135 -16.30 -4.13 3.22
CA ASN A 135 -17.27 -3.25 2.59
C ASN A 135 -17.01 -1.81 3.10
N GLY A 136 -16.64 -0.90 2.20
CA GLY A 136 -16.23 0.47 2.49
C GLY A 136 -17.35 1.40 3.00
N GLU A 137 -18.61 1.00 2.89
CA GLU A 137 -19.74 1.72 3.49
C GLU A 137 -19.99 1.28 4.93
N THR A 138 -19.95 -0.04 5.18
CA THR A 138 -20.44 -0.64 6.43
C THR A 138 -19.35 -1.07 7.40
N GLY A 139 -18.11 -1.26 6.92
CA GLY A 139 -17.01 -1.82 7.70
C GLY A 139 -17.16 -3.33 7.95
N LYS A 140 -18.00 -4.03 7.20
CA LYS A 140 -18.18 -5.48 7.32
C LYS A 140 -17.21 -6.26 6.45
N VAL A 141 -16.73 -7.41 6.95
CA VAL A 141 -15.86 -8.30 6.19
C VAL A 141 -16.52 -8.72 4.88
N ILE A 142 -15.76 -8.65 3.79
CA ILE A 142 -16.09 -9.30 2.53
C ILE A 142 -15.11 -10.47 2.39
N PRO A 143 -15.58 -11.73 2.40
CA PRO A 143 -14.68 -12.87 2.29
C PRO A 143 -13.88 -12.83 0.98
N PHE A 144 -12.56 -12.93 1.06
CA PHE A 144 -11.68 -13.02 -0.11
C PHE A 144 -11.79 -14.40 -0.78
N GLY A 145 -12.04 -15.43 0.04
CA GLY A 145 -12.34 -16.78 -0.39
C GLY A 145 -13.30 -17.47 0.57
N ARG A 146 -13.76 -18.68 0.22
CA ARG A 146 -14.79 -19.41 1.01
C ARG A 146 -14.44 -19.59 2.50
N LYS A 147 -13.15 -19.73 2.83
CA LYS A 147 -12.64 -19.91 4.20
C LYS A 147 -11.83 -18.72 4.71
N ASP A 148 -11.70 -17.70 3.88
CA ASP A 148 -10.96 -16.49 4.18
C ASP A 148 -11.96 -15.35 4.40
N ASP A 149 -12.64 -15.45 5.54
CA ASP A 149 -13.75 -14.61 6.01
C ASP A 149 -13.46 -14.02 7.40
N GLY A 150 -12.18 -13.95 7.76
CA GLY A 150 -11.70 -13.53 9.08
C GLY A 150 -10.50 -12.60 8.98
N ALA A 151 -9.57 -12.71 9.92
CA ALA A 151 -8.35 -11.91 9.95
C ALA A 151 -7.35 -12.33 8.85
N ASP A 152 -6.75 -11.32 8.22
CA ASP A 152 -5.56 -11.42 7.38
C ASP A 152 -4.43 -10.61 8.04
N LEU A 153 -3.44 -11.33 8.59
CA LEU A 153 -2.34 -10.73 9.32
C LEU A 153 -1.38 -9.95 8.42
N VAL A 154 -1.21 -10.38 7.18
CA VAL A 154 -0.27 -9.76 6.23
C VAL A 154 -0.84 -8.43 5.74
N GLU A 155 -2.11 -8.40 5.34
CA GLU A 155 -2.79 -7.17 4.94
C GLU A 155 -2.85 -6.16 6.09
N THR A 156 -3.12 -6.63 7.31
CA THR A 156 -3.07 -5.79 8.51
C THR A 156 -1.66 -5.22 8.75
N SER A 157 -0.61 -6.00 8.46
CA SER A 157 0.77 -5.52 8.60
C SER A 157 1.07 -4.37 7.64
N TYR A 158 0.63 -4.46 6.38
CA TYR A 158 0.73 -3.38 5.41
C TYR A 158 -0.06 -2.13 5.81
N MET A 159 -1.27 -2.31 6.34
CA MET A 159 -2.06 -1.23 6.92
C MET A 159 -1.28 -0.52 8.04
N PHE A 160 -0.69 -1.27 8.97
CA PHE A 160 0.04 -0.68 10.09
C PHE A 160 1.40 -0.11 9.72
N GLU A 161 2.04 -0.60 8.66
CA GLU A 161 3.20 0.07 8.07
C GLU A 161 2.83 1.52 7.67
N GLY A 162 1.68 1.70 7.03
CA GLY A 162 1.17 3.01 6.62
C GLY A 162 0.66 3.87 7.78
N LEU A 163 -0.13 3.31 8.70
CA LEU A 163 -0.64 4.04 9.86
C LEU A 163 0.49 4.51 10.77
N LEU A 164 1.54 3.71 10.97
CA LEU A 164 2.69 4.13 11.77
C LEU A 164 3.44 5.29 11.10
N CYS A 165 3.61 5.29 9.77
CA CYS A 165 4.14 6.46 9.06
C CYS A 165 3.29 7.72 9.31
N ALA A 166 1.97 7.61 9.15
CA ALA A 166 1.04 8.71 9.39
C ALA A 166 1.12 9.20 10.84
N ARG A 167 1.13 8.30 11.83
CA ARG A 167 1.25 8.66 13.25
C ARG A 167 2.49 9.51 13.53
N GLN A 168 3.63 9.15 12.93
CA GLN A 168 4.88 9.90 13.13
C GLN A 168 4.86 11.27 12.42
N TYR A 169 4.17 11.38 11.28
CA TYR A 169 4.10 12.62 10.50
C TYR A 169 3.07 13.63 11.05
N TYR A 170 1.90 13.14 11.45
CA TYR A 170 0.78 13.93 11.99
C TYR A 170 0.89 14.06 13.51
N ASN A 171 1.92 14.80 13.94
CA ASN A 171 2.33 14.96 15.34
C ASN A 171 2.06 16.35 15.96
N ALA A 172 1.31 17.23 15.29
CA ALA A 172 1.01 18.56 15.82
C ALA A 172 0.11 18.49 17.08
N ASP A 173 0.24 19.51 17.92
CA ASP A 173 -0.53 19.66 19.15
C ASP A 173 -1.91 20.27 18.89
N ASN A 174 -2.73 19.56 18.11
CA ASN A 174 -4.11 19.93 17.81
C ASN A 174 -5.06 18.74 18.00
N ALA A 175 -6.37 19.00 18.09
CA ALA A 175 -7.35 17.98 18.39
C ALA A 175 -7.47 16.89 17.31
N LYS A 176 -7.39 17.25 16.02
CA LYS A 176 -7.50 16.31 14.89
C LYS A 176 -6.33 15.33 14.90
N GLU A 177 -5.11 15.84 14.91
CA GLU A 177 -3.90 15.03 14.89
C GLU A 177 -3.72 14.21 16.18
N ARG A 178 -4.16 14.74 17.33
CA ARG A 178 -4.18 13.96 18.58
C ARG A 178 -5.11 12.74 18.45
N GLU A 179 -6.34 12.92 17.96
CA GLU A 179 -7.28 11.82 17.78
C GLU A 179 -6.78 10.79 16.75
N ILE A 180 -6.12 11.24 15.67
CA ILE A 180 -5.48 10.33 14.71
C ILE A 180 -4.47 9.43 15.42
N ARG A 181 -3.54 10.04 16.17
CA ARG A 181 -2.50 9.28 16.90
C ARG A 181 -3.10 8.35 17.95
N ASP A 182 -4.09 8.80 18.70
CA ASP A 182 -4.72 8.01 19.77
C ASP A 182 -5.44 6.79 19.21
N LYS A 183 -6.16 6.92 18.08
CA LYS A 183 -6.82 5.78 17.42
C LYS A 183 -5.82 4.79 16.83
N ILE A 184 -4.76 5.27 16.19
CA ILE A 184 -3.71 4.41 15.66
C ILE A 184 -3.05 3.62 16.79
N ASN A 185 -2.70 4.28 17.89
CA ASN A 185 -2.12 3.63 19.06
C ASN A 185 -3.09 2.63 19.71
N GLY A 186 -4.37 2.97 19.80
CA GLY A 186 -5.41 2.06 20.29
C GLY A 186 -5.48 0.78 19.47
N MET A 187 -5.67 0.91 18.15
CA MET A 187 -5.76 -0.25 17.26
C MET A 187 -4.44 -1.05 17.23
N TRP A 188 -3.27 -0.40 17.24
CA TRP A 188 -1.97 -1.07 17.33
C TRP A 188 -1.84 -1.96 18.58
N ASN A 189 -2.28 -1.45 19.73
CA ASN A 189 -2.23 -2.16 21.00
C ASN A 189 -3.27 -3.28 21.11
N ASP A 190 -4.31 -3.26 20.25
CA ASP A 190 -5.36 -4.26 20.22
C ASP A 190 -5.01 -5.46 19.31
N ILE A 191 -3.98 -5.36 18.46
CA ILE A 191 -3.53 -6.49 17.64
C ILE A 191 -2.90 -7.57 18.53
N GLU A 192 -3.54 -8.73 18.57
CA GLU A 192 -3.05 -9.90 19.28
C GLU A 192 -2.06 -10.70 18.41
N TRP A 193 -0.87 -10.16 18.11
CA TRP A 193 0.12 -10.84 17.23
C TRP A 193 0.41 -12.28 17.68
N SER A 194 0.53 -12.49 18.99
CA SER A 194 0.76 -13.82 19.57
C SER A 194 -0.38 -14.81 19.37
N TRP A 195 -1.63 -14.36 19.14
CA TRP A 195 -2.73 -15.25 18.77
C TRP A 195 -2.43 -16.01 17.48
N PHE A 196 -1.79 -15.34 16.52
CA PHE A 196 -1.45 -15.87 15.20
C PHE A 196 -0.28 -16.84 15.22
N THR A 197 0.25 -17.19 16.39
CA THR A 197 1.18 -18.30 16.56
C THR A 197 0.49 -19.66 16.70
N ARG A 198 -0.85 -19.69 16.81
CA ARG A 198 -1.66 -20.91 17.01
C ARG A 198 -1.11 -21.80 18.12
N ASP A 199 -1.52 -21.51 19.34
CA ASP A 199 -1.10 -22.23 20.55
C ASP A 199 0.42 -22.10 20.83
N GLY A 200 1.04 -20.98 20.44
CA GLY A 200 2.42 -20.66 20.78
C GLY A 200 3.47 -21.36 19.92
N GLN A 201 3.14 -21.77 18.70
CA GLN A 201 4.14 -22.32 17.78
C GLN A 201 5.15 -21.24 17.37
N ASP A 202 6.34 -21.67 16.99
CA ASP A 202 7.40 -20.76 16.53
C ASP A 202 7.18 -20.35 15.05
N VAL A 203 5.98 -19.92 14.67
CA VAL A 203 5.63 -19.43 13.32
C VAL A 203 4.36 -18.57 13.37
N LEU A 204 4.24 -17.58 12.48
CA LEU A 204 2.98 -16.84 12.30
C LEU A 204 2.11 -17.50 11.22
N TYR A 205 0.81 -17.58 11.46
CA TYR A 205 -0.18 -17.96 10.47
C TYR A 205 -0.80 -16.73 9.83
N TRP A 206 -0.99 -16.79 8.52
CA TRP A 206 -1.53 -15.70 7.73
C TRP A 206 -2.98 -15.38 8.10
N HIS A 207 -3.81 -16.42 8.30
CA HIS A 207 -5.25 -16.24 8.47
C HIS A 207 -5.78 -16.90 9.74
N TRP A 208 -6.83 -16.30 10.29
CA TRP A 208 -7.69 -16.91 11.30
C TRP A 208 -9.14 -16.51 11.05
N SER A 209 -10.09 -17.42 11.23
CA SER A 209 -11.52 -17.13 11.04
C SER A 209 -12.37 -17.56 12.23
N PRO A 210 -13.39 -16.76 12.62
CA PRO A 210 -14.36 -17.18 13.64
C PRO A 210 -15.23 -18.35 13.19
N ASN A 211 -15.42 -18.53 11.87
CA ASN A 211 -16.26 -19.59 11.30
C ASN A 211 -15.46 -20.82 10.89
N ASN A 212 -14.18 -20.66 10.57
CA ASN A 212 -13.33 -21.69 9.98
C ASN A 212 -12.07 -22.01 10.81
N GLY A 213 -11.83 -21.29 11.91
CA GLY A 213 -10.62 -21.42 12.73
C GLY A 213 -9.35 -21.27 11.89
N TRP A 214 -8.44 -22.24 12.04
CA TRP A 214 -7.16 -22.30 11.31
C TRP A 214 -7.24 -23.06 9.98
N ALA A 215 -8.44 -23.24 9.38
CA ALA A 215 -8.61 -24.10 8.21
C ALA A 215 -7.91 -23.61 6.93
N MET A 216 -7.55 -22.32 6.84
CA MET A 216 -6.65 -21.83 5.79
C MET A 216 -5.24 -22.42 5.93
N ASN A 217 -4.81 -22.71 7.16
CA ASN A 217 -3.59 -23.43 7.53
C ASN A 217 -2.35 -22.98 6.73
N PHE A 218 -2.12 -21.67 6.70
CA PHE A 218 -1.05 -21.06 5.94
C PHE A 218 -0.01 -20.45 6.89
N PRO A 219 0.99 -21.22 7.34
CA PRO A 219 2.13 -20.68 8.07
C PRO A 219 3.00 -19.83 7.14
N ILE A 220 3.40 -18.64 7.58
CA ILE A 220 4.17 -17.70 6.79
C ILE A 220 5.65 -18.05 6.92
N HIS A 221 6.22 -18.58 5.85
CA HIS A 221 7.66 -18.86 5.74
C HIS A 221 8.30 -17.98 4.68
N GLY A 222 9.49 -17.47 4.97
CA GLY A 222 10.23 -16.63 4.05
C GLY A 222 11.00 -17.43 3.00
N PHE A 223 11.57 -16.77 1.99
CA PHE A 223 11.53 -15.31 1.77
C PHE A 223 10.46 -14.97 0.74
N ASN A 224 9.58 -14.04 1.08
CA ASN A 224 8.49 -13.52 0.25
C ASN A 224 8.16 -12.07 0.70
N GLU A 225 7.00 -11.54 0.33
CA GLU A 225 6.53 -10.19 0.64
C GLU A 225 6.25 -9.90 2.13
N CYS A 226 6.22 -10.92 3.00
CA CYS A 226 5.64 -10.83 4.35
C CYS A 226 6.64 -10.51 5.48
N LEU A 227 7.86 -10.04 5.17
CA LEU A 227 8.89 -9.74 6.18
C LEU A 227 8.39 -8.75 7.26
N ILE A 228 7.66 -7.71 6.84
CA ILE A 228 7.14 -6.67 7.73
C ILE A 228 6.15 -7.23 8.76
N THR A 229 5.44 -8.32 8.44
CA THR A 229 4.53 -8.99 9.37
C THR A 229 5.25 -9.52 10.60
N TYR A 230 6.40 -10.16 10.40
CA TYR A 230 7.24 -10.57 11.52
C TYR A 230 7.82 -9.35 12.24
N ILE A 231 8.41 -8.39 11.54
CA ILE A 231 8.98 -7.21 12.21
C ILE A 231 7.95 -6.49 13.09
N LEU A 232 6.71 -6.32 12.63
CA LEU A 232 5.64 -5.72 13.41
C LEU A 232 5.16 -6.61 14.58
N ALA A 233 5.06 -7.92 14.38
CA ALA A 233 4.70 -8.86 15.44
C ALA A 233 5.70 -8.84 16.61
N GLU A 234 6.99 -8.74 16.33
CA GLU A 234 8.03 -8.62 17.35
C GLU A 234 8.10 -7.21 17.97
N SER A 235 7.65 -6.21 17.22
CA SER A 235 7.51 -4.82 17.67
C SER A 235 6.27 -4.59 18.54
N GLY A 236 5.34 -5.56 18.59
CA GLY A 236 4.10 -5.47 19.37
C GLY A 236 4.34 -5.05 20.82
N THR A 237 3.52 -4.14 21.32
CA THR A 237 3.66 -3.56 22.67
C THR A 237 2.92 -4.36 23.75
N ARG A 238 1.74 -4.90 23.40
CA ARG A 238 0.86 -5.63 24.33
C ARG A 238 0.88 -7.14 24.12
N TYR A 239 0.87 -7.59 22.86
CA TYR A 239 0.83 -9.01 22.50
C TYR A 239 1.96 -9.42 21.54
N PRO A 240 3.24 -9.08 21.82
CA PRO A 240 4.33 -9.44 20.91
C PRO A 240 4.57 -10.94 20.82
N VAL A 241 5.26 -11.35 19.76
CA VAL A 241 5.83 -12.70 19.65
C VAL A 241 7.30 -12.74 20.11
N PRO A 242 7.82 -13.90 20.56
CA PRO A 242 9.24 -14.07 20.82
C PRO A 242 10.04 -14.16 19.52
N ALA A 243 11.32 -13.77 19.55
CA ALA A 243 12.20 -13.82 18.36
C ALA A 243 12.33 -15.23 17.76
N SER A 244 12.05 -16.29 18.53
CA SER A 244 12.03 -17.66 18.01
C SER A 244 11.00 -17.86 16.89
N VAL A 245 9.90 -17.09 16.88
CA VAL A 245 8.89 -17.11 15.82
C VAL A 245 9.50 -16.65 14.50
N TYR A 246 10.29 -15.58 14.49
CA TYR A 246 11.09 -15.19 13.31
C TYR A 246 12.15 -16.24 12.94
N HIS A 247 13.01 -16.64 13.88
CA HIS A 247 14.17 -17.48 13.54
C HIS A 247 13.81 -18.92 13.17
N LYS A 248 12.72 -19.47 13.71
CA LYS A 248 12.29 -20.86 13.46
C LYS A 248 11.06 -20.96 12.55
N GLY A 249 10.31 -19.88 12.36
CA GLY A 249 9.17 -19.80 11.46
C GLY A 249 9.58 -19.18 10.14
N TRP A 250 9.75 -17.87 10.12
CA TRP A 250 10.12 -17.11 8.91
C TRP A 250 11.38 -17.66 8.24
N ALA A 251 12.48 -17.76 8.98
CA ALA A 251 13.80 -18.09 8.44
C ALA A 251 14.06 -19.59 8.20
N GLN A 252 13.03 -20.43 8.34
CA GLN A 252 13.13 -21.89 8.12
C GLN A 252 12.29 -22.39 6.94
N GLY A 253 11.76 -21.48 6.11
CA GLY A 253 11.13 -21.87 4.85
C GLY A 253 12.08 -22.69 3.99
N SER A 254 11.56 -23.72 3.32
CA SER A 254 12.36 -24.55 2.40
C SER A 254 12.94 -23.77 1.22
N PHE A 255 12.39 -22.58 0.96
CA PHE A 255 12.81 -21.62 -0.06
C PHE A 255 13.41 -20.33 0.55
N PHE A 256 13.71 -20.30 1.85
CA PHE A 256 14.26 -19.10 2.50
C PHE A 256 15.67 -18.80 2.01
N LYS A 257 16.58 -19.76 2.13
CA LYS A 257 17.97 -19.62 1.68
C LYS A 257 18.06 -19.93 0.19
N ASN A 258 18.70 -19.05 -0.57
CA ASN A 258 18.96 -19.24 -1.99
C ASN A 258 20.47 -19.33 -2.25
N GLY A 259 21.17 -18.20 -2.17
CA GLY A 259 22.61 -18.09 -2.36
C GLY A 259 23.11 -18.25 -3.81
N ASN A 260 22.24 -18.55 -4.78
CA ASN A 260 22.62 -18.77 -6.17
C ASN A 260 22.83 -17.45 -6.93
N THR A 261 23.46 -17.55 -8.11
CA THR A 261 23.69 -16.42 -9.01
C THR A 261 22.82 -16.55 -10.27
N PHE A 262 22.11 -15.48 -10.62
CA PHE A 262 21.28 -15.39 -11.82
C PHE A 262 21.69 -14.13 -12.60
N TYR A 263 21.98 -14.27 -13.90
CA TYR A 263 22.47 -13.15 -14.73
C TYR A 263 23.66 -12.37 -14.13
N GLY A 264 24.52 -13.05 -13.36
CA GLY A 264 25.68 -12.44 -12.69
C GLY A 264 25.40 -11.80 -11.32
N TYR A 265 24.14 -11.78 -10.86
CA TYR A 265 23.75 -11.24 -9.56
C TYR A 265 23.49 -12.36 -8.56
N LYS A 266 24.16 -12.31 -7.40
CA LYS A 266 23.92 -13.26 -6.30
C LYS A 266 22.62 -12.89 -5.59
N LEU A 267 21.73 -13.86 -5.38
CA LEU A 267 20.49 -13.66 -4.66
C LEU A 267 20.57 -14.42 -3.32
N PRO A 268 20.73 -13.73 -2.18
CA PRO A 268 20.84 -14.38 -0.87
C PRO A 268 19.63 -15.25 -0.50
N LEU A 269 18.41 -14.72 -0.65
CA LEU A 269 17.18 -15.33 -0.14
C LEU A 269 16.13 -15.57 -1.24
N GLY A 270 15.19 -16.49 -0.98
CA GLY A 270 13.96 -16.67 -1.76
C GLY A 270 14.05 -17.67 -2.91
N PHE A 271 13.03 -17.66 -3.75
CA PHE A 271 12.91 -18.56 -4.90
C PHE A 271 14.01 -18.34 -5.96
N PRO A 272 14.26 -19.31 -6.86
CA PRO A 272 15.06 -19.06 -8.06
C PRO A 272 14.57 -17.82 -8.81
N TYR A 273 15.49 -16.95 -9.22
CA TYR A 273 15.19 -15.63 -9.80
C TYR A 273 14.39 -14.65 -8.91
N GLY A 274 14.09 -15.00 -7.64
CA GLY A 274 13.51 -14.14 -6.62
C GLY A 274 11.98 -14.12 -6.52
N GLY A 275 11.26 -14.50 -7.58
CA GLY A 275 9.80 -14.46 -7.64
C GLY A 275 9.26 -13.16 -8.25
N PRO A 276 7.98 -12.82 -8.01
CA PRO A 276 7.40 -11.53 -8.42
C PRO A 276 8.10 -10.35 -7.73
N LEU A 277 8.31 -9.25 -8.46
CA LEU A 277 9.16 -8.17 -7.98
C LEU A 277 8.61 -7.41 -6.75
N PHE A 278 7.30 -7.48 -6.50
CA PHE A 278 6.70 -6.85 -5.31
C PHE A 278 7.23 -7.39 -3.97
N PHE A 279 7.85 -8.58 -3.96
CA PHE A 279 8.53 -9.13 -2.77
C PHE A 279 9.65 -8.21 -2.25
N SER A 280 10.30 -7.44 -3.13
CA SER A 280 11.33 -6.47 -2.76
C SER A 280 10.77 -5.07 -2.47
N GLN A 281 9.44 -4.92 -2.40
CA GLN A 281 8.77 -3.62 -2.37
C GLN A 281 7.85 -3.49 -1.16
N TYR A 282 6.88 -4.38 -0.97
CA TYR A 282 5.77 -4.15 -0.03
C TYR A 282 6.26 -3.98 1.41
N SER A 283 7.03 -4.94 1.92
CA SER A 283 7.64 -4.87 3.25
C SER A 283 8.68 -3.76 3.43
N PHE A 284 9.03 -3.02 2.37
CA PHE A 284 10.12 -2.04 2.36
C PHE A 284 9.63 -0.62 2.01
N MET A 285 8.34 -0.35 2.17
CA MET A 285 7.79 0.99 1.94
C MET A 285 7.98 1.91 3.14
N GLY A 286 7.88 1.37 4.35
CA GLY A 286 8.26 2.01 5.61
C GLY A 286 9.59 1.47 6.14
N LEU A 287 9.80 0.15 6.13
CA LEU A 287 11.08 -0.43 6.56
C LEU A 287 12.20 -0.04 5.58
N ASP A 288 13.21 0.68 6.07
CA ASP A 288 14.32 1.14 5.23
C ASP A 288 15.34 0.01 5.00
N PRO A 289 15.50 -0.52 3.77
CA PRO A 289 16.49 -1.56 3.50
C PRO A 289 17.93 -1.03 3.49
N LYS A 290 18.18 0.29 3.45
CA LYS A 290 19.54 0.86 3.36
C LYS A 290 20.34 0.58 4.62
N GLY A 291 21.33 -0.30 4.49
CA GLY A 291 22.16 -0.74 5.61
C GLY A 291 21.40 -1.62 6.61
N LEU A 292 20.20 -2.10 6.25
CA LEU A 292 19.44 -3.05 7.04
C LEU A 292 20.02 -4.46 6.84
N LYS A 293 20.46 -5.07 7.93
CA LYS A 293 21.07 -6.41 7.93
C LYS A 293 20.60 -7.20 9.12
N ASP A 294 20.59 -8.51 8.99
CA ASP A 294 20.49 -9.44 10.11
C ASP A 294 21.43 -10.63 9.87
N GLU A 295 21.24 -11.72 10.62
CA GLU A 295 22.00 -12.96 10.44
C GLU A 295 21.86 -13.58 9.02
N TYR A 296 20.80 -13.25 8.29
CA TYR A 296 20.40 -13.95 7.07
C TYR A 296 20.75 -13.20 5.79
N ALA A 297 20.63 -11.86 5.75
CA ALA A 297 20.91 -11.10 4.54
C ALA A 297 21.27 -9.63 4.78
N ASP A 298 21.93 -9.05 3.78
CA ASP A 298 21.88 -7.61 3.50
C ASP A 298 20.63 -7.34 2.65
N TYR A 299 19.65 -6.65 3.21
CA TYR A 299 18.35 -6.45 2.56
C TYR A 299 18.41 -5.42 1.42
N TRP A 300 19.40 -4.51 1.41
CA TRP A 300 19.65 -3.66 0.26
C TRP A 300 20.18 -4.47 -0.92
N GLU A 301 21.16 -5.34 -0.67
CA GLU A 301 21.71 -6.26 -1.67
C GLU A 301 20.63 -7.20 -2.21
N GLN A 302 19.84 -7.83 -1.34
CA GLN A 302 18.73 -8.70 -1.71
C GLN A 302 17.76 -8.01 -2.68
N ASN A 303 17.28 -6.82 -2.31
CA ASN A 303 16.26 -6.11 -3.07
C ASN A 303 16.81 -5.57 -4.40
N GLN A 304 18.04 -5.04 -4.39
CA GLN A 304 18.70 -4.56 -5.60
C GLN A 304 19.00 -5.70 -6.58
N ASN A 305 19.53 -6.83 -6.10
CA ASN A 305 19.84 -7.95 -6.96
C ASN A 305 18.56 -8.62 -7.50
N HIS A 306 17.50 -8.77 -6.69
CA HIS A 306 16.22 -9.25 -7.20
C HIS A 306 15.68 -8.36 -8.34
N THR A 307 15.77 -7.03 -8.17
CA THR A 307 15.38 -6.07 -9.22
C THR A 307 16.21 -6.24 -10.50
N LEU A 308 17.53 -6.34 -10.36
CA LEU A 308 18.44 -6.48 -11.50
C LEU A 308 18.26 -7.82 -12.23
N ILE A 309 17.95 -8.89 -11.51
CA ILE A 309 17.62 -10.20 -12.07
C ILE A 309 16.30 -10.13 -12.87
N ASN A 310 15.27 -9.52 -12.31
CA ASN A 310 13.97 -9.33 -12.97
C ASN A 310 14.15 -8.54 -14.29
N ARG A 311 14.88 -7.42 -14.23
CA ARG A 311 15.24 -6.64 -15.43
C ARG A 311 16.04 -7.47 -16.43
N ALA A 312 17.09 -8.16 -15.99
CA ALA A 312 17.98 -8.91 -16.86
C ALA A 312 17.23 -10.02 -17.61
N TYR A 313 16.29 -10.71 -16.95
CA TYR A 313 15.40 -11.67 -17.59
C TYR A 313 14.55 -11.02 -18.69
N CYS A 314 13.93 -9.86 -18.43
CA CYS A 314 13.16 -9.14 -19.46
C CYS A 314 14.03 -8.67 -20.63
N VAL A 315 15.29 -8.30 -20.38
CA VAL A 315 16.23 -7.90 -21.44
C VAL A 315 16.68 -9.09 -22.28
N ASP A 316 16.95 -10.24 -21.65
CA ASP A 316 17.27 -11.50 -22.34
C ASP A 316 16.08 -11.99 -23.18
N ASN A 317 14.86 -11.85 -22.63
CA ASN A 317 13.60 -12.17 -23.29
C ASN A 317 13.60 -13.58 -23.93
N PRO A 318 13.81 -14.66 -23.13
CA PRO A 318 13.97 -16.01 -23.67
C PRO A 318 12.72 -16.52 -24.39
N LYS A 319 11.54 -15.99 -24.03
CA LYS A 319 10.25 -16.31 -24.65
C LYS A 319 9.91 -15.43 -25.86
N LYS A 320 10.78 -14.46 -26.20
CA LYS A 320 10.66 -13.57 -27.37
C LYS A 320 9.35 -12.79 -27.43
N PHE A 321 8.84 -12.36 -26.26
CA PHE A 321 7.67 -11.50 -26.20
C PHE A 321 7.98 -10.13 -26.80
N LYS A 322 7.01 -9.57 -27.53
CA LYS A 322 7.12 -8.23 -28.11
C LYS A 322 7.19 -7.19 -26.99
N GLY A 323 8.00 -6.16 -27.20
CA GLY A 323 8.12 -4.99 -26.31
C GLY A 323 9.19 -5.13 -25.24
N TYR A 324 9.46 -6.35 -24.76
CA TYR A 324 10.42 -6.62 -23.69
C TYR A 324 11.83 -6.12 -24.06
N GLY A 325 12.51 -5.47 -23.11
CA GLY A 325 13.86 -4.96 -23.31
C GLY A 325 14.32 -3.97 -22.25
N GLU A 326 15.42 -3.26 -22.52
CA GLU A 326 16.04 -2.34 -21.56
C GLU A 326 15.11 -1.21 -21.09
N ASN A 327 14.19 -0.80 -21.97
CA ASN A 327 13.21 0.27 -21.74
C ASN A 327 11.82 -0.27 -21.35
N CYS A 328 11.61 -1.59 -21.31
CA CYS A 328 10.30 -2.18 -21.04
C CYS A 328 10.50 -3.51 -20.32
N TRP A 329 10.50 -3.45 -18.99
CA TRP A 329 10.79 -4.55 -18.09
C TRP A 329 9.94 -4.42 -16.83
N GLY A 330 9.86 -5.50 -16.06
CA GLY A 330 9.15 -5.54 -14.78
C GLY A 330 8.06 -6.60 -14.78
N LEU A 331 8.36 -7.74 -14.14
CA LEU A 331 7.44 -8.84 -13.91
C LEU A 331 7.05 -8.89 -12.43
N THR A 332 5.77 -8.75 -12.15
CA THR A 332 5.18 -8.86 -10.81
C THR A 332 3.73 -9.31 -10.91
N ALA A 333 3.12 -9.72 -9.81
CA ALA A 333 1.71 -10.11 -9.80
C ALA A 333 0.80 -8.94 -10.18
N SER A 334 -0.11 -9.16 -11.15
CA SER A 334 -1.03 -8.13 -11.67
C SER A 334 -2.14 -8.77 -12.51
N ASP A 335 -3.08 -7.94 -13.00
CA ASP A 335 -4.01 -8.33 -14.05
C ASP A 335 -3.26 -8.87 -15.29
N ASN A 336 -3.94 -9.75 -16.01
CA ASN A 336 -3.48 -10.44 -17.21
C ASN A 336 -4.64 -10.49 -18.22
N TYR A 337 -4.31 -10.66 -19.51
CA TYR A 337 -5.32 -10.82 -20.57
C TYR A 337 -6.24 -12.05 -20.35
N GLU A 338 -5.81 -13.03 -19.54
CA GLU A 338 -6.59 -14.20 -19.12
C GLU A 338 -7.16 -14.12 -17.68
N GLY A 339 -6.93 -13.02 -16.95
CA GLY A 339 -7.40 -12.87 -15.57
C GLY A 339 -6.39 -12.16 -14.69
N TYR A 340 -5.83 -12.88 -13.71
CA TYR A 340 -4.78 -12.40 -12.81
C TYR A 340 -3.70 -13.47 -12.70
N SER A 341 -2.43 -13.09 -12.61
CA SER A 341 -1.32 -14.03 -12.43
C SER A 341 -0.27 -13.45 -11.50
N ALA A 342 0.61 -14.31 -10.98
CA ALA A 342 1.78 -13.89 -10.23
C ALA A 342 3.00 -13.92 -11.16
N GLN A 343 3.14 -12.91 -12.03
CA GLN A 343 4.19 -12.89 -13.04
C GLN A 343 5.56 -12.75 -12.38
N SER A 344 6.52 -13.50 -12.90
CA SER A 344 7.92 -13.51 -12.44
C SER A 344 8.82 -14.07 -13.55
N PRO A 345 10.16 -14.00 -13.43
CA PRO A 345 11.05 -14.65 -14.38
C PRO A 345 10.79 -16.16 -14.56
N THR A 346 10.20 -16.83 -13.56
CA THR A 346 9.83 -18.26 -13.64
C THR A 346 8.37 -18.49 -14.04
N ASN A 347 7.55 -17.44 -14.12
CA ASN A 347 6.16 -17.47 -14.54
C ASN A 347 5.87 -16.27 -15.46
N ASP A 348 6.50 -16.27 -16.63
CA ASP A 348 6.40 -15.18 -17.60
C ASP A 348 5.32 -15.48 -18.66
N LEU A 349 4.25 -14.69 -18.66
CA LEU A 349 3.14 -14.80 -19.61
C LEU A 349 3.13 -13.66 -20.65
N GLY A 350 4.22 -12.91 -20.78
CA GLY A 350 4.32 -11.81 -21.75
C GLY A 350 3.58 -10.54 -21.33
N VAL A 351 3.34 -10.38 -20.02
CA VAL A 351 2.69 -9.22 -19.41
C VAL A 351 3.71 -8.42 -18.59
N ILE A 352 3.83 -7.13 -18.88
CA ILE A 352 4.61 -6.16 -18.10
C ILE A 352 3.68 -5.35 -17.21
N SER A 353 4.08 -5.14 -15.97
CA SER A 353 3.31 -4.40 -14.98
C SER A 353 4.12 -3.19 -14.54
N PRO A 354 3.70 -1.94 -14.82
CA PRO A 354 4.48 -0.74 -14.55
C PRO A 354 4.97 -0.64 -13.09
N THR A 355 4.16 -1.08 -12.12
CA THR A 355 4.55 -1.05 -10.70
C THR A 355 5.87 -1.79 -10.41
N ALA A 356 6.17 -2.87 -11.13
CA ALA A 356 7.40 -3.63 -10.94
C ALA A 356 8.65 -2.75 -11.13
N ALA A 357 8.78 -2.10 -12.29
CA ALA A 357 9.94 -1.26 -12.58
C ALA A 357 9.89 0.09 -11.85
N LEU A 358 8.70 0.68 -11.71
CA LEU A 358 8.55 2.01 -11.11
C LEU A 358 8.73 1.95 -9.59
N SER A 359 8.21 0.95 -8.89
CA SER A 359 8.42 0.83 -7.45
C SER A 359 9.83 0.35 -7.07
N ALA A 360 10.66 0.04 -8.06
CA ALA A 360 12.08 -0.24 -7.89
C ALA A 360 12.99 1.01 -8.01
N PHE A 361 12.43 2.22 -8.10
CA PHE A 361 13.19 3.47 -8.18
C PHE A 361 14.32 3.59 -7.15
N PRO A 362 14.13 3.22 -5.87
CA PRO A 362 15.23 3.33 -4.92
C PRO A 362 16.43 2.42 -5.23
N TYR A 363 16.19 1.27 -5.84
CA TYR A 363 17.22 0.25 -6.08
C TYR A 363 17.93 0.42 -7.42
N THR A 364 17.18 0.80 -8.48
CA THR A 364 17.69 0.92 -9.85
C THR A 364 17.20 2.19 -10.55
N PRO A 365 17.47 3.40 -10.01
CA PRO A 365 16.83 4.62 -10.46
C PRO A 365 17.04 4.94 -11.94
N LYS A 366 18.23 4.64 -12.47
CA LYS A 366 18.53 4.81 -13.90
C LYS A 366 17.66 3.91 -14.79
N TYR A 367 17.50 2.64 -14.42
CA TYR A 367 16.73 1.68 -15.22
C TYR A 367 15.22 1.86 -15.05
N SER A 368 14.77 2.22 -13.85
CA SER A 368 13.37 2.60 -13.58
C SER A 368 12.99 3.88 -14.34
N MET A 369 13.90 4.87 -14.43
CA MET A 369 13.67 6.07 -15.23
C MET A 369 13.61 5.76 -16.74
N GLN A 370 14.45 4.84 -17.24
CA GLN A 370 14.37 4.38 -18.64
C GLN A 370 13.00 3.77 -18.95
N ALA A 371 12.52 2.85 -18.10
CA ALA A 371 11.20 2.27 -18.23
C ALA A 371 10.09 3.33 -18.15
N LEU A 372 10.19 4.24 -17.17
CA LEU A 372 9.21 5.31 -16.99
C LEU A 372 9.06 6.18 -18.24
N ARG A 373 10.19 6.60 -18.84
CA ARG A 373 10.15 7.44 -20.05
C ARG A 373 9.51 6.71 -21.21
N HIS A 374 9.80 5.42 -21.39
CA HIS A 374 9.16 4.61 -22.42
C HIS A 374 7.65 4.44 -22.18
N PHE A 375 7.26 4.10 -20.96
CA PHE A 375 5.86 3.95 -20.57
C PHE A 375 5.08 5.25 -20.79
N TYR A 376 5.65 6.39 -20.41
CA TYR A 376 4.98 7.69 -20.51
C TYR A 376 5.00 8.27 -21.93
N TYR A 377 6.13 8.25 -22.63
CA TYR A 377 6.26 8.94 -23.92
C TYR A 377 5.95 8.08 -25.14
N ASP A 378 6.27 6.79 -25.10
CA ASP A 378 6.14 5.92 -26.28
C ASP A 378 4.84 5.11 -26.23
N LEU A 379 4.48 4.55 -25.08
CA LEU A 379 3.21 3.85 -24.89
C LEU A 379 2.06 4.83 -24.60
N GLY A 380 2.34 5.91 -23.85
CA GLY A 380 1.46 7.06 -23.68
C GLY A 380 0.04 6.67 -23.28
N ASP A 381 -0.95 7.27 -23.95
CA ASP A 381 -2.39 7.10 -23.67
C ASP A 381 -2.90 5.64 -23.75
N LYS A 382 -2.09 4.69 -24.26
CA LYS A 382 -2.45 3.25 -24.19
C LYS A 382 -2.42 2.71 -22.77
N ILE A 383 -1.53 3.23 -21.93
CA ILE A 383 -1.32 2.77 -20.56
C ILE A 383 -1.32 3.90 -19.54
N TRP A 384 -1.35 5.16 -19.96
CA TRP A 384 -1.47 6.33 -19.10
C TRP A 384 -2.93 6.81 -19.08
N GLY A 385 -3.50 7.01 -17.90
CA GLY A 385 -4.88 7.44 -17.75
C GLY A 385 -5.17 8.14 -16.43
N GLU A 386 -6.44 8.06 -16.00
CA GLU A 386 -7.02 8.86 -14.93
C GLU A 386 -6.24 8.79 -13.61
N TYR A 387 -5.69 7.62 -13.30
CA TYR A 387 -4.99 7.35 -12.04
C TYR A 387 -3.52 6.96 -12.25
N GLY A 388 -2.89 7.46 -13.32
CA GLY A 388 -1.50 7.17 -13.65
C GLY A 388 -1.40 6.03 -14.66
N PHE A 389 -0.41 5.15 -14.47
CA PHE A 389 -0.28 3.96 -15.32
C PHE A 389 -1.35 2.92 -14.98
N THR A 390 -1.91 2.27 -15.99
CA THR A 390 -2.77 1.10 -15.83
C THR A 390 -1.97 -0.07 -15.23
N ASP A 391 -2.70 -1.03 -14.68
CA ASP A 391 -2.16 -2.17 -13.93
C ASP A 391 -1.09 -2.96 -14.69
N ALA A 392 -1.37 -3.30 -15.94
CA ALA A 392 -0.49 -4.13 -16.76
C ALA A 392 -0.80 -4.01 -18.26
N PHE A 393 0.12 -4.49 -19.08
CA PHE A 393 -0.06 -4.59 -20.53
C PHE A 393 0.76 -5.72 -21.15
N SER A 394 0.39 -6.13 -22.36
CA SER A 394 1.07 -7.14 -23.16
C SER A 394 1.02 -6.73 -24.63
N GLU A 395 2.15 -6.27 -25.16
CA GLU A 395 2.24 -5.92 -26.58
C GLU A 395 2.13 -7.15 -27.49
N SER A 396 2.56 -8.32 -27.01
CA SER A 396 2.45 -9.60 -27.73
C SER A 396 0.99 -9.99 -27.98
N HIS A 397 0.13 -9.70 -27.01
CA HIS A 397 -1.30 -10.01 -27.07
C HIS A 397 -2.15 -8.80 -27.47
N ASN A 398 -1.52 -7.65 -27.75
CA ASN A 398 -2.18 -6.37 -27.98
C ASN A 398 -3.25 -6.05 -26.90
N TRP A 399 -2.90 -6.33 -25.65
CA TRP A 399 -3.76 -6.15 -24.49
C TRP A 399 -3.19 -5.09 -23.57
N TYR A 400 -4.07 -4.22 -23.08
CA TYR A 400 -3.74 -3.14 -22.16
C TYR A 400 -4.86 -3.14 -21.11
N ALA A 401 -4.49 -3.20 -19.84
CA ALA A 401 -5.46 -3.20 -18.77
C ALA A 401 -6.34 -1.94 -18.84
N LYS A 402 -7.57 -2.06 -18.34
CA LYS A 402 -8.49 -0.94 -18.10
C LYS A 402 -8.74 -0.76 -16.60
N SER A 403 -7.81 -1.29 -15.81
CA SER A 403 -7.85 -1.39 -14.36
C SER A 403 -6.67 -0.65 -13.77
N TYR A 404 -6.84 -0.31 -12.51
CA TYR A 404 -5.82 0.09 -11.57
C TYR A 404 -6.12 -0.68 -10.28
N LEU A 405 -5.11 -1.27 -9.65
CA LEU A 405 -5.23 -1.96 -8.37
C LEU A 405 -4.52 -1.16 -7.28
N ALA A 406 -5.09 -1.10 -6.08
CA ALA A 406 -4.50 -0.34 -4.97
C ALA A 406 -3.08 -0.80 -4.64
N ILE A 407 -2.86 -2.11 -4.64
CA ILE A 407 -1.59 -2.75 -4.30
C ILE A 407 -0.49 -2.49 -5.34
N ASP A 408 -0.87 -2.10 -6.57
CA ASP A 408 0.08 -1.78 -7.63
C ASP A 408 0.30 -0.26 -7.76
N GLN A 409 -0.74 0.56 -7.57
CA GLN A 409 -0.60 2.02 -7.60
C GLN A 409 0.13 2.58 -6.37
N GLY A 410 -0.10 2.01 -5.19
CA GLY A 410 0.42 2.51 -3.91
C GLY A 410 1.94 2.54 -3.87
N PRO A 411 2.62 1.42 -4.14
CA PRO A 411 4.07 1.33 -4.17
C PRO A 411 4.71 2.29 -5.18
N ILE A 412 4.05 2.64 -6.29
CA ILE A 412 4.60 3.61 -7.25
C ILE A 412 4.77 4.97 -6.58
N VAL A 413 3.73 5.46 -5.89
CA VAL A 413 3.78 6.75 -5.19
C VAL A 413 4.83 6.73 -4.08
N VAL A 414 4.79 5.69 -3.26
CA VAL A 414 5.61 5.57 -2.05
C VAL A 414 7.09 5.37 -2.36
N MET A 415 7.42 4.45 -3.26
CA MET A 415 8.83 4.12 -3.55
C MET A 415 9.51 5.20 -4.39
N ILE A 416 8.78 5.93 -5.24
CA ILE A 416 9.32 7.16 -5.84
C ILE A 416 9.64 8.18 -4.74
N GLU A 417 8.78 8.36 -3.75
CA GLU A 417 9.05 9.32 -2.67
C GLU A 417 10.25 8.89 -1.82
N ASN A 418 10.36 7.61 -1.47
CA ASN A 418 11.52 7.09 -0.76
C ASN A 418 12.82 7.24 -1.55
N TYR A 419 12.78 7.09 -2.87
CA TYR A 419 13.91 7.42 -3.73
C TYR A 419 14.27 8.91 -3.68
N ARG A 420 13.27 9.81 -3.75
CA ARG A 420 13.48 11.26 -3.82
C ARG A 420 13.93 11.88 -2.49
N SER A 421 13.41 11.42 -1.36
CA SER A 421 13.61 12.05 -0.05
C SER A 421 13.81 11.07 1.11
N GLY A 422 13.45 9.80 0.95
CA GLY A 422 13.42 8.82 2.04
C GLY A 422 12.33 9.09 3.09
N LEU A 423 11.29 9.86 2.76
CA LEU A 423 10.26 10.33 3.70
C LEU A 423 9.64 9.20 4.53
N LEU A 424 9.08 8.18 3.90
CA LEU A 424 8.34 7.12 4.60
C LEU A 424 9.31 6.24 5.39
N TRP A 425 10.49 5.96 4.83
CA TRP A 425 11.58 5.29 5.54
C TRP A 425 12.06 6.04 6.78
N ASN A 426 12.08 7.37 6.76
CA ASN A 426 12.46 8.15 7.94
C ASN A 426 11.35 8.11 9.00
N LEU A 427 10.09 8.18 8.57
CA LEU A 427 8.93 8.15 9.46
C LEU A 427 8.78 6.79 10.14
N PHE A 428 8.67 5.70 9.38
CA PHE A 428 8.47 4.37 9.96
C PHE A 428 9.62 3.96 10.87
N MET A 429 10.87 4.15 10.43
CA MET A 429 12.05 3.82 11.24
C MET A 429 12.22 4.74 12.45
N SER A 430 11.44 5.82 12.59
CA SER A 430 11.42 6.65 13.80
C SER A 430 10.52 6.09 14.91
N CYS A 431 9.66 5.12 14.61
CA CYS A 431 8.78 4.48 15.60
C CYS A 431 9.60 3.76 16.69
N PRO A 432 9.45 4.11 17.97
CA PRO A 432 10.19 3.48 19.06
C PRO A 432 9.99 1.96 19.14
N GLU A 433 8.76 1.50 18.91
CA GLU A 433 8.41 0.09 18.95
C GLU A 433 9.04 -0.70 17.81
N VAL A 434 9.13 -0.13 16.61
CA VAL A 434 9.79 -0.74 15.44
C VAL A 434 11.28 -0.89 15.70
N LYS A 435 11.93 0.15 16.24
CA LYS A 435 13.34 0.07 16.64
C LYS A 435 13.58 -1.02 17.69
N ALA A 436 12.67 -1.15 18.66
CA ALA A 436 12.77 -2.16 19.71
C ALA A 436 12.60 -3.58 19.13
N GLY A 437 11.62 -3.80 18.24
CA GLY A 437 11.41 -5.08 17.56
C GLY A 437 12.60 -5.50 16.70
N LEU A 438 13.14 -4.57 15.89
CA LEU A 438 14.34 -4.82 15.10
C LEU A 438 15.56 -5.17 15.96
N LYS A 439 15.79 -4.47 17.08
CA LYS A 439 16.85 -4.81 18.05
C LYS A 439 16.67 -6.20 18.63
N LYS A 440 15.43 -6.58 18.97
CA LYS A 440 15.09 -7.90 19.53
C LYS A 440 15.39 -9.04 18.54
N LEU A 441 15.29 -8.75 17.24
CA LEU A 441 15.61 -9.66 16.14
C LEU A 441 17.08 -9.60 15.70
N ASN A 442 17.93 -8.84 16.40
CA ASN A 442 19.33 -8.60 16.05
C ASN A 442 19.53 -8.00 14.64
N PHE A 443 18.60 -7.15 14.19
CA PHE A 443 18.81 -6.36 12.98
C PHE A 443 19.78 -5.20 13.26
N GLU A 444 20.66 -4.95 12.31
CA GLU A 444 21.53 -3.79 12.22
C GLU A 444 20.96 -2.79 11.21
N SER A 445 20.99 -1.50 11.54
CA SER A 445 20.66 -0.41 10.63
C SER A 445 21.20 0.90 11.17
N PRO A 446 21.62 1.86 10.30
CA PRO A 446 21.96 3.22 10.72
C PRO A 446 20.84 3.94 11.49
N LYS A 447 19.58 3.48 11.38
CA LYS A 447 18.40 4.10 12.01
C LYS A 447 17.94 3.45 13.32
N ILE A 448 18.53 2.31 13.70
CA ILE A 448 18.18 1.55 14.91
C ILE A 448 18.99 2.05 16.14
N ASN A 449 20.20 2.57 15.92
CA ASN A 449 21.15 2.93 16.96
C ASN A 449 20.95 4.33 17.54
#